data_AF-U7QPF8-F1
#
_entry.id   AF-U7QPF8-F1
#
_cell.length_a   1.000
_cell.length_b   1.000
_cell.length_c   1.000
_cell.angle_alpha   90.00
_cell.angle_beta   90.00
_cell.angle_gamma   90.00
#
_symmetry.space_group_name_H-M   'P 1'
#
loop_
_entity.id
_entity.type
_entity.pdbx_description
1 polymer ?
#
loop_
_entity_poly.entity_id
_entity_poly.type
_entity_poly.pdbx_seq_one_letter_code
_entity_poly.pdbx_strand_id
1 'polypeptide(L)'
;MRADFLGNALSYRPLADVLQQGNIMLGPMNENELRDIVEKPAQKLGVSFEGGLVERILKDVDKNPGNLPLLEFALTELWKKRNGKQLTHKAYEEIGEVDGALTRYADDKFSKLKVEEKEQVRRIFVQLVQPGAGTEDTRRVATKADVNEPNWNLVKKLADERLVVTSRTVIARETTENSQPQPDNIKEQETVEVVHEALIKNWGQLRQWMETDREFRTWQERLRESERQWEEMNRDNGLLLRGAALLLASEQLKKRGDELSQNERKFIQKSQKYKQRQHQRTIGFLTASFVTISGVAAVAVWQWREANISKENALIGENNANFRAEIATLEPRLNSSLAVQMDVIKLNQKLQQRAIATTSDIEIQGADLLRQIVDWSGHKEINSLKGHESPVNSVAFSRDGDMIASGSDDKTVKLWNFNRDELLKHACSWMSDYLKNNPNVTEDERRFCEVEASATALFLQGEHQAAQGKIDEAVSQFKEAVKLDPKYSLDWAAASFVRSGNLLVRVYKFDEAIAAFNQAQEFDSNIEITASDWNKLCWQGSVNKQAEKVMFACNKAVELAPENGWIYSSRGLARALTGDFNGAVEDFEMFVQLGGNEEEKALRNGWIESLKKNENPFTDEILEGLR
;
A
#
# COMPACT_ATOMS: atom_id res chain seq x y z
N MET A 1 -27.46 21.87 -5.54
CA MET A 1 -25.99 22.01 -5.61
C MET A 1 -25.39 20.86 -4.80
N ARG A 2 -24.31 20.20 -5.24
CA ARG A 2 -23.69 19.14 -4.42
C ARG A 2 -23.16 19.73 -3.11
N ALA A 3 -23.28 18.98 -2.01
CA ALA A 3 -22.91 19.46 -0.68
C ALA A 3 -21.42 19.82 -0.58
N ASP A 4 -20.56 19.05 -1.23
CA ASP A 4 -19.11 19.27 -1.31
C ASP A 4 -18.71 20.52 -2.12
N PHE A 5 -19.59 21.03 -2.98
CA PHE A 5 -19.37 22.26 -3.72
C PHE A 5 -19.91 23.51 -3.00
N LEU A 6 -20.77 23.33 -2.00
CA LEU A 6 -21.46 24.44 -1.33
C LEU A 6 -20.47 25.39 -0.64
N GLY A 7 -19.43 24.86 0.01
CA GLY A 7 -18.39 25.68 0.65
C GLY A 7 -17.66 26.58 -0.35
N ASN A 8 -17.31 26.04 -1.53
CA ASN A 8 -16.67 26.81 -2.59
C ASN A 8 -17.61 27.88 -3.15
N ALA A 9 -18.89 27.56 -3.36
CA ALA A 9 -19.88 28.54 -3.83
C ALA A 9 -20.09 29.68 -2.83
N LEU A 10 -20.12 29.38 -1.52
CA LEU A 10 -20.25 30.38 -0.47
C LEU A 10 -19.00 31.27 -0.32
N SER A 11 -17.83 30.79 -0.74
CA SER A 11 -16.60 31.59 -0.75
C SER A 11 -16.61 32.73 -1.77
N TYR A 12 -17.49 32.66 -2.79
CA TYR A 12 -17.67 33.72 -3.78
C TYR A 12 -18.92 34.55 -3.46
N ARG A 13 -18.72 35.81 -3.06
CA ARG A 13 -19.79 36.65 -2.49
C ARG A 13 -21.06 36.76 -3.35
N PRO A 14 -21.00 37.00 -4.68
CA PRO A 14 -22.21 37.05 -5.49
C PRO A 14 -23.01 35.73 -5.51
N LEU A 15 -22.32 34.58 -5.47
CA LEU A 15 -22.97 33.27 -5.38
C LEU A 15 -23.61 33.08 -3.99
N ALA A 16 -22.93 33.50 -2.93
CA ALA A 16 -23.46 33.43 -1.56
C ALA A 16 -24.75 34.24 -1.41
N ASP A 17 -24.80 35.47 -1.92
CA ASP A 17 -25.98 36.34 -1.82
C ASP A 17 -27.19 35.76 -2.59
N VAL A 18 -26.96 35.12 -3.75
CA VAL A 18 -28.02 34.41 -4.51
C VAL A 18 -28.49 33.15 -3.78
N LEU A 19 -27.57 32.37 -3.22
CA LEU A 19 -27.90 31.15 -2.48
C LEU A 19 -28.71 31.43 -1.21
N GLN A 20 -28.53 32.59 -0.57
CA GLN A 20 -29.34 33.01 0.58
C GLN A 20 -30.82 33.23 0.22
N GLN A 21 -31.14 33.58 -1.03
CA GLN A 21 -32.51 33.91 -1.45
C GLN A 21 -33.20 32.77 -2.21
N GLY A 22 -32.45 31.78 -2.72
CA GLY A 22 -32.95 30.79 -3.68
C GLY A 22 -32.63 29.32 -3.37
N ASN A 23 -32.31 28.96 -2.13
CA ASN A 23 -31.91 27.59 -1.82
C ASN A 23 -33.13 26.64 -1.76
N ILE A 24 -33.36 25.88 -2.84
CA ILE A 24 -34.31 24.77 -2.87
C ILE A 24 -33.57 23.50 -2.43
N MET A 25 -33.95 22.97 -1.28
CA MET A 25 -33.44 21.68 -0.79
C MET A 25 -34.16 20.56 -1.54
N LEU A 26 -33.45 19.90 -2.46
CA LEU A 26 -33.95 18.73 -3.17
C LEU A 26 -33.55 17.46 -2.41
N GLY A 27 -34.54 16.64 -2.07
CA GLY A 27 -34.32 15.28 -1.58
C GLY A 27 -33.99 14.31 -2.71
N PRO A 28 -33.71 13.03 -2.39
CA PRO A 28 -33.65 11.97 -3.39
C PRO A 28 -34.97 11.90 -4.18
N MET A 29 -34.90 11.62 -5.48
CA MET A 29 -36.10 11.45 -6.30
C MET A 29 -36.92 10.26 -5.81
N ASN A 30 -38.24 10.44 -5.74
CA ASN A 30 -39.15 9.33 -5.48
C ASN A 30 -39.37 8.48 -6.76
N GLU A 31 -40.01 7.32 -6.61
CA GLU A 31 -40.23 6.38 -7.73
C GLU A 31 -41.00 7.01 -8.92
N ASN A 32 -41.97 7.89 -8.66
CA ASN A 32 -42.72 8.57 -9.72
C ASN A 32 -41.86 9.60 -10.46
N GLU A 33 -41.01 10.33 -9.72
CA GLU A 33 -40.05 11.27 -10.31
C GLU A 33 -39.01 10.52 -11.14
N LEU A 34 -38.50 9.38 -10.66
CA LEU A 34 -37.59 8.50 -11.39
C LEU A 34 -38.24 7.95 -12.67
N ARG A 35 -39.50 7.53 -12.60
CA ARG A 35 -40.26 7.10 -13.77
C ARG A 35 -40.41 8.23 -14.79
N ASP A 36 -40.75 9.42 -14.32
CA ASP A 36 -40.94 10.60 -15.16
C ASP A 36 -39.66 10.99 -15.91
N ILE A 37 -38.49 10.94 -15.27
CA ILE A 37 -37.22 11.27 -15.93
C ILE A 37 -36.79 10.21 -16.96
N VAL A 38 -37.28 8.97 -16.84
CA VAL A 38 -37.03 7.89 -17.80
C VAL A 38 -38.00 8.00 -18.99
N GLU A 39 -39.29 8.14 -18.72
CA GLU A 39 -40.34 8.05 -19.74
C GLU A 39 -40.54 9.34 -20.54
N LYS A 40 -40.63 10.50 -19.86
CA LYS A 40 -41.01 11.77 -20.52
C LYS A 40 -40.03 12.20 -21.61
N PRO A 41 -38.69 12.08 -21.44
CA PRO A 41 -37.75 12.42 -22.52
C PRO A 41 -37.93 11.55 -23.76
N ALA A 42 -38.16 10.25 -23.60
CA ALA A 42 -38.39 9.32 -24.71
C ALA A 42 -39.71 9.64 -25.43
N GLN A 43 -40.79 9.88 -24.68
CA GLN A 43 -42.10 10.23 -25.22
C GLN A 43 -42.06 11.51 -26.07
N LYS A 44 -41.33 12.54 -25.61
CA LYS A 44 -41.15 13.80 -26.38
C LYS A 44 -40.49 13.57 -27.75
N LEU A 45 -39.66 12.54 -27.87
CA LEU A 45 -38.98 12.16 -29.11
C LEU A 45 -39.74 11.08 -29.91
N GLY A 46 -40.94 10.71 -29.46
CA GLY A 46 -41.75 9.67 -30.09
C GLY A 46 -41.16 8.26 -29.96
N VAL A 47 -40.39 8.01 -28.90
CA VAL A 47 -39.82 6.71 -28.57
C VAL A 47 -40.55 6.12 -27.37
N SER A 48 -40.83 4.82 -27.42
CA SER A 48 -41.55 4.06 -26.39
C SER A 48 -40.67 3.00 -25.76
N PHE A 49 -40.97 2.60 -24.52
CA PHE A 49 -40.37 1.45 -23.87
C PHE A 49 -41.23 0.21 -24.13
N GLU A 50 -40.60 -0.95 -24.29
CA GLU A 50 -41.28 -2.24 -24.25
C GLU A 50 -41.97 -2.43 -22.89
N GLY A 51 -43.12 -3.10 -22.87
CA GLY A 51 -43.93 -3.26 -21.65
C GLY A 51 -43.12 -3.87 -20.50
N GLY A 52 -43.18 -3.28 -19.31
CA GLY A 52 -42.45 -3.75 -18.13
C GLY A 52 -40.97 -3.33 -18.06
N LEU A 53 -40.43 -2.67 -19.09
CA LEU A 53 -39.01 -2.30 -19.12
C LEU A 53 -38.68 -1.18 -18.15
N VAL A 54 -39.56 -0.18 -17.99
CA VAL A 54 -39.32 0.92 -17.05
C VAL A 54 -39.35 0.40 -15.61
N GLU A 55 -40.28 -0.48 -15.27
CA GLU A 55 -40.35 -1.16 -13.97
C GLU A 55 -39.07 -1.93 -13.67
N ARG A 56 -38.52 -2.63 -14.67
CA ARG A 56 -37.26 -3.36 -14.56
C ARG A 56 -36.09 -2.40 -14.30
N ILE A 57 -35.97 -1.33 -15.09
CA ILE A 57 -34.92 -0.31 -14.92
C ILE A 57 -34.99 0.31 -13.52
N LEU A 58 -36.18 0.70 -13.05
CA LEU A 58 -36.35 1.31 -11.74
C LEU A 58 -35.98 0.36 -10.60
N LYS A 59 -36.31 -0.93 -10.73
CA LYS A 59 -35.92 -1.97 -9.76
C LYS A 59 -34.39 -2.13 -9.62
N ASP A 60 -33.65 -1.87 -10.69
CA ASP A 60 -32.18 -1.92 -10.67
C ASP A 60 -31.58 -0.68 -9.98
N VAL A 61 -32.24 0.48 -10.08
CA VAL A 61 -31.82 1.74 -9.47
C VAL A 61 -32.09 1.79 -7.96
N ASP A 62 -33.21 1.20 -7.52
CA ASP A 62 -33.77 1.33 -6.16
C ASP A 62 -32.87 0.77 -5.02
N LYS A 63 -31.70 0.21 -5.35
CA LYS A 63 -30.76 -0.37 -4.39
C LYS A 63 -29.76 0.62 -3.78
N ASN A 64 -29.53 1.83 -4.32
CA ASN A 64 -28.63 2.84 -3.73
C ASN A 64 -28.83 4.28 -4.28
N PRO A 65 -28.79 5.35 -3.45
CA PRO A 65 -28.90 6.75 -3.91
C PRO A 65 -27.79 7.21 -4.88
N GLY A 66 -26.64 6.52 -4.91
CA GLY A 66 -25.53 6.77 -5.83
C GLY A 66 -25.75 6.28 -7.27
N ASN A 67 -26.90 5.67 -7.57
CA ASN A 67 -27.15 5.03 -8.87
C ASN A 67 -27.64 5.99 -9.97
N LEU A 68 -27.96 7.26 -9.66
CA LEU A 68 -28.44 8.21 -10.67
C LEU A 68 -27.46 8.45 -11.85
N PRO A 69 -26.14 8.63 -11.62
CA PRO A 69 -25.19 8.72 -12.73
C PRO A 69 -25.10 7.42 -13.55
N LEU A 70 -25.25 6.26 -12.89
CA LEU A 70 -25.27 4.96 -13.58
C LEU A 70 -26.54 4.79 -14.41
N LEU A 71 -27.69 5.23 -13.90
CA LEU A 71 -28.96 5.26 -14.63
C LEU A 71 -28.85 6.15 -15.87
N GLU A 72 -28.31 7.37 -15.73
CA GLU A 72 -28.08 8.26 -16.87
C GLU A 72 -27.21 7.58 -17.93
N PHE A 73 -26.13 6.92 -17.51
CA PHE A 73 -25.22 6.21 -18.40
C PHE A 73 -25.92 5.05 -19.11
N ALA A 74 -26.64 4.20 -18.36
CA ALA A 74 -27.35 3.05 -18.90
C ALA A 74 -28.44 3.46 -19.89
N LEU A 75 -29.22 4.51 -19.59
CA LEU A 75 -30.24 5.04 -20.50
C LEU A 75 -29.59 5.60 -21.78
N THR A 76 -28.42 6.24 -21.66
CA THR A 76 -27.67 6.74 -22.82
C THR A 76 -27.21 5.61 -23.74
N GLU A 77 -26.69 4.51 -23.17
CA GLU A 77 -26.31 3.33 -23.94
C GLU A 77 -27.53 2.60 -24.53
N LEU A 78 -28.60 2.48 -23.77
CA LEU A 78 -29.87 1.89 -24.22
C LEU A 78 -30.44 2.66 -25.41
N TRP A 79 -30.38 4.00 -25.35
CA TRP A 79 -30.82 4.87 -26.44
C TRP A 79 -30.04 4.65 -27.74
N LYS A 80 -28.73 4.37 -27.65
CA LYS A 80 -27.89 4.04 -28.82
C LYS A 80 -28.26 2.70 -29.45
N LYS A 81 -28.79 1.77 -28.65
CA LYS A 81 -29.22 0.42 -29.05
C LYS A 81 -30.70 0.31 -29.46
N ARG A 82 -31.43 1.43 -29.51
CA ARG A 82 -32.86 1.45 -29.84
C ARG A 82 -33.15 0.79 -31.19
N ASN A 83 -34.27 0.07 -31.26
CA ASN A 83 -34.77 -0.50 -32.50
C ASN A 83 -35.93 0.36 -33.02
N GLY A 84 -35.65 1.23 -33.98
CA GLY A 84 -36.63 2.19 -34.49
C GLY A 84 -37.12 3.17 -33.41
N LYS A 85 -38.40 3.09 -33.06
CA LYS A 85 -39.07 3.93 -32.04
C LYS A 85 -39.32 3.19 -30.72
N GLN A 86 -38.62 2.08 -30.49
CA GLN A 86 -38.79 1.27 -29.30
C GLN A 86 -37.46 0.93 -28.62
N LEU A 87 -37.43 1.06 -27.29
CA LEU A 87 -36.39 0.54 -26.39
C LEU A 87 -36.86 -0.80 -25.85
N THR A 88 -36.01 -1.83 -25.93
CA THR A 88 -36.42 -3.22 -25.68
C THR A 88 -35.69 -3.84 -24.50
N HIS A 89 -36.29 -4.87 -23.89
CA HIS A 89 -35.64 -5.68 -22.84
C HIS A 89 -34.33 -6.29 -23.33
N LYS A 90 -34.32 -6.76 -24.58
CA LYS A 90 -33.12 -7.31 -25.22
C LYS A 90 -31.99 -6.28 -25.28
N ALA A 91 -32.27 -5.06 -25.73
CA ALA A 91 -31.25 -4.00 -25.78
C ALA A 91 -30.74 -3.63 -24.38
N TYR A 92 -31.61 -3.66 -23.37
CA TYR A 92 -31.26 -3.42 -21.98
C TYR A 92 -30.33 -4.50 -21.40
N GLU A 93 -30.59 -5.78 -21.71
CA GLU A 93 -29.71 -6.90 -21.35
C GLU A 93 -28.36 -6.86 -22.11
N GLU A 94 -28.38 -6.43 -23.36
CA GLU A 94 -27.17 -6.28 -24.19
C GLU A 94 -26.22 -5.21 -23.64
N ILE A 95 -26.73 -4.11 -23.11
CA ILE A 95 -25.88 -3.10 -22.45
C ILE A 95 -25.42 -3.57 -21.07
N GLY A 96 -26.07 -4.57 -20.47
CA GLY A 96 -25.70 -5.06 -19.13
C GLY A 96 -26.45 -4.38 -18.01
N GLU A 97 -27.66 -3.87 -18.27
CA GLU A 97 -28.52 -3.24 -17.27
C GLU A 97 -27.86 -2.01 -16.60
N VAL A 98 -28.41 -1.49 -15.50
CA VAL A 98 -27.83 -0.29 -14.83
C VAL A 98 -26.43 -0.57 -14.27
N ASP A 99 -26.24 -1.69 -13.56
CA ASP A 99 -24.99 -1.99 -12.86
C ASP A 99 -23.84 -2.42 -13.78
N GLY A 100 -24.17 -2.98 -14.95
CA GLY A 100 -23.20 -3.52 -15.92
C GLY A 100 -22.99 -2.66 -17.16
N ALA A 101 -23.83 -1.64 -17.43
CA ALA A 101 -23.65 -0.75 -18.58
C ALA A 101 -22.25 -0.12 -18.62
N LEU A 102 -21.81 0.43 -17.49
CA LEU A 102 -20.51 1.08 -17.40
C LEU A 102 -19.34 0.09 -17.54
N THR A 103 -19.49 -1.13 -17.02
CA THR A 103 -18.42 -2.14 -17.09
C THR A 103 -18.29 -2.75 -18.47
N ARG A 104 -19.41 -3.05 -19.15
CA ARG A 104 -19.38 -3.51 -20.55
C ARG A 104 -18.83 -2.44 -21.48
N TYR A 105 -19.16 -1.18 -21.22
CA TYR A 105 -18.58 -0.06 -21.95
C TYR A 105 -17.07 0.04 -21.72
N ALA A 106 -16.61 -0.09 -20.47
CA ALA A 106 -15.18 -0.12 -20.15
C ALA A 106 -14.46 -1.29 -20.84
N ASP A 107 -15.04 -2.49 -20.85
CA ASP A 107 -14.51 -3.65 -21.56
C ASP A 107 -14.44 -3.44 -23.08
N ASP A 108 -15.49 -2.90 -23.70
CA ASP A 108 -15.49 -2.57 -25.13
C ASP A 108 -14.35 -1.59 -25.47
N LYS A 109 -14.21 -0.52 -24.68
CA LYS A 109 -13.16 0.49 -24.89
C LYS A 109 -11.77 -0.07 -24.64
N PHE A 110 -11.60 -0.84 -23.57
CA PHE A 110 -10.33 -1.48 -23.24
C PHE A 110 -9.92 -2.50 -24.31
N SER A 111 -10.86 -3.30 -24.83
CA SER A 111 -10.57 -4.33 -25.84
C SER A 111 -9.96 -3.77 -27.13
N LYS A 112 -10.34 -2.54 -27.51
CA LYS A 112 -9.90 -1.82 -28.72
C LYS A 112 -8.53 -1.15 -28.60
N LEU A 113 -7.96 -1.11 -27.40
CA LEU A 113 -6.64 -0.52 -27.18
C LEU A 113 -5.52 -1.42 -27.72
N LYS A 114 -4.40 -0.81 -28.10
CA LYS A 114 -3.17 -1.54 -28.47
C LYS A 114 -2.60 -2.27 -27.25
N VAL A 115 -1.78 -3.29 -27.47
CA VAL A 115 -1.20 -4.10 -26.38
C VAL A 115 -0.39 -3.23 -25.41
N GLU A 116 0.36 -2.26 -25.94
CA GLU A 116 1.15 -1.33 -25.14
C GLU A 116 0.27 -0.39 -24.31
N GLU A 117 -0.83 0.11 -24.91
CA GLU A 117 -1.80 0.96 -24.22
C GLU A 117 -2.54 0.19 -23.12
N LYS A 118 -2.85 -1.10 -23.34
CA LYS A 118 -3.54 -1.95 -22.35
C LYS A 118 -2.74 -2.07 -21.06
N GLU A 119 -1.43 -2.28 -21.14
CA GLU A 119 -0.58 -2.36 -19.96
C GLU A 119 -0.47 -1.00 -19.24
N GLN A 120 -0.42 0.10 -19.99
CA GLN A 120 -0.46 1.45 -19.41
C GLN A 120 -1.80 1.73 -18.72
N VAL A 121 -2.93 1.33 -19.30
CA VAL A 121 -4.26 1.45 -18.68
C VAL A 121 -4.34 0.64 -17.39
N ARG A 122 -3.87 -0.62 -17.39
CA ARG A 122 -3.76 -1.44 -16.18
C ARG A 122 -3.02 -0.69 -15.07
N ARG A 123 -1.83 -0.16 -15.38
CA ARG A 123 -1.01 0.62 -14.43
C ARG A 123 -1.71 1.87 -13.94
N ILE A 124 -2.40 2.62 -14.81
CA ILE A 124 -3.16 3.80 -14.41
C ILE A 124 -4.26 3.40 -13.42
N PHE A 125 -5.16 2.48 -13.79
CA PHE A 125 -6.33 2.15 -12.99
C PHE A 125 -5.97 1.56 -11.63
N VAL A 126 -4.94 0.72 -11.55
CA VAL A 126 -4.45 0.17 -10.28
C VAL A 126 -3.98 1.29 -9.33
N GLN A 127 -3.47 2.42 -9.86
CA GLN A 127 -3.09 3.60 -9.05
C GLN A 127 -4.27 4.46 -8.59
N LEU A 128 -5.46 4.29 -9.19
CA LEU A 128 -6.69 5.01 -8.86
C LEU A 128 -7.57 4.27 -7.84
N VAL A 129 -7.12 3.11 -7.36
CA VAL A 129 -7.83 2.29 -6.38
C VAL A 129 -7.01 2.19 -5.11
N GLN A 130 -7.69 2.34 -3.98
CA GLN A 130 -7.16 2.09 -2.65
C GLN A 130 -7.64 0.71 -2.17
N PRO A 131 -6.72 -0.24 -1.89
CA PRO A 131 -7.09 -1.54 -1.37
C PRO A 131 -7.73 -1.43 0.02
N GLY A 132 -8.87 -2.09 0.22
CA GLY A 132 -9.51 -2.21 1.53
C GLY A 132 -8.81 -3.26 2.41
N ALA A 133 -8.53 -2.92 3.67
CA ALA A 133 -7.95 -3.84 4.66
C ALA A 133 -9.07 -4.70 5.29
N GLY A 134 -9.63 -5.64 4.52
CA GLY A 134 -10.80 -6.42 4.91
C GLY A 134 -12.15 -5.73 4.63
N THR A 135 -12.11 -4.60 3.92
CA THR A 135 -13.29 -3.86 3.41
C THR A 135 -13.27 -3.85 1.88
N GLU A 136 -14.34 -3.35 1.26
CA GLU A 136 -14.35 -3.14 -0.20
C GLU A 136 -13.25 -2.15 -0.65
N ASP A 137 -12.74 -2.35 -1.86
CA ASP A 137 -11.79 -1.42 -2.48
C ASP A 137 -12.50 -0.11 -2.85
N THR A 138 -11.85 1.02 -2.57
CA THR A 138 -12.43 2.35 -2.77
C THR A 138 -11.66 3.13 -3.83
N ARG A 139 -12.30 4.16 -4.39
CA ARG A 139 -11.62 5.08 -5.31
C ARG A 139 -10.58 5.91 -4.57
N ARG A 140 -9.48 6.22 -5.26
CA ARG A 140 -8.40 7.10 -4.81
C ARG A 140 -8.19 8.23 -5.81
N VAL A 141 -8.01 9.44 -5.30
CA VAL A 141 -7.55 10.58 -6.10
C VAL A 141 -6.03 10.49 -6.26
N ALA A 142 -5.57 10.32 -7.49
CA ALA A 142 -4.14 10.22 -7.81
C ALA A 142 -3.63 11.49 -8.48
N THR A 143 -2.37 11.84 -8.21
CA THR A 143 -1.72 12.98 -8.89
C THR A 143 -1.15 12.55 -10.24
N LYS A 144 -0.86 13.53 -11.10
CA LYS A 144 -0.11 13.29 -12.34
C LYS A 144 1.22 12.56 -12.15
N ALA A 145 1.90 12.80 -11.02
CA ALA A 145 3.15 12.12 -10.69
C ALA A 145 2.92 10.65 -10.29
N ASP A 146 1.79 10.34 -9.65
CA ASP A 146 1.44 8.99 -9.19
C ASP A 146 1.15 8.05 -10.36
N VAL A 147 0.49 8.56 -11.41
CA VAL A 147 0.16 7.77 -12.61
C VAL A 147 1.27 7.76 -13.66
N ASN A 148 2.42 8.38 -13.36
CA ASN A 148 3.56 8.61 -14.25
C ASN A 148 3.25 9.59 -15.40
N GLU A 149 4.04 10.66 -15.54
CA GLU A 149 3.78 11.76 -16.49
C GLU A 149 3.58 11.32 -17.96
N PRO A 150 4.34 10.34 -18.52
CA PRO A 150 4.14 9.87 -19.89
C PRO A 150 2.75 9.26 -20.12
N ASN A 151 2.11 8.73 -19.07
CA ASN A 151 0.77 8.16 -19.16
C ASN A 151 -0.32 9.25 -19.20
N TRP A 152 0.01 10.53 -18.98
CA TRP A 152 -1.00 11.60 -18.85
C TRP A 152 -1.79 11.83 -20.14
N ASN A 153 -1.19 11.64 -21.31
CA ASN A 153 -1.92 11.69 -22.57
C ASN A 153 -2.98 10.59 -22.67
N LEU A 154 -2.68 9.41 -22.15
CA LEU A 154 -3.62 8.29 -22.07
C LEU A 154 -4.71 8.56 -21.02
N VAL A 155 -4.36 9.18 -19.88
CA VAL A 155 -5.35 9.64 -18.89
C VAL A 155 -6.37 10.60 -19.51
N LYS A 156 -5.92 11.55 -20.34
CA LYS A 156 -6.83 12.46 -21.06
C LYS A 156 -7.75 11.70 -22.02
N LYS A 157 -7.21 10.74 -22.79
CA LYS A 157 -8.00 9.86 -23.66
C LYS A 157 -9.03 9.05 -22.87
N LEU A 158 -8.67 8.52 -21.69
CA LEU A 158 -9.60 7.81 -20.81
C LEU A 158 -10.66 8.74 -20.20
N ALA A 159 -10.32 10.01 -19.96
CA ALA A 159 -11.27 11.02 -19.48
C ALA A 159 -12.27 11.42 -20.57
N ASP A 160 -11.82 11.58 -21.82
CA ASP A 160 -12.69 11.80 -22.98
C ASP A 160 -13.66 10.63 -23.19
N GLU A 161 -13.20 9.41 -22.90
CA GLU A 161 -14.00 8.18 -22.90
C GLU A 161 -14.86 8.01 -21.64
N ARG A 162 -14.84 8.97 -20.70
CA ARG A 162 -15.60 8.98 -19.44
C ARG A 162 -15.32 7.78 -18.51
N LEU A 163 -14.11 7.23 -18.55
CA LEU A 163 -13.72 6.15 -17.62
C LEU A 163 -12.99 6.69 -16.37
N VAL A 164 -12.41 7.89 -16.46
CA VAL A 164 -11.76 8.61 -15.37
C VAL A 164 -12.20 10.07 -15.37
N VAL A 165 -12.08 10.75 -14.23
CA VAL A 165 -12.33 12.18 -14.08
C VAL A 165 -11.01 12.86 -13.77
N THR A 166 -10.71 13.95 -14.48
CA THR A 166 -9.55 14.80 -14.18
C THR A 166 -9.99 16.07 -13.48
N SER A 167 -9.20 16.56 -12.55
CA SER A 167 -9.48 17.77 -11.76
C SER A 167 -8.19 18.53 -11.46
N ARG A 168 -8.32 19.79 -11.04
CA ARG A 168 -7.18 20.60 -10.58
C ARG A 168 -7.35 20.97 -9.13
N THR A 169 -6.28 20.79 -8.36
CA THR A 169 -6.25 21.03 -6.92
C THR A 169 -5.19 22.08 -6.62
N VAL A 170 -5.49 23.06 -5.77
CA VAL A 170 -4.52 24.10 -5.39
C VAL A 170 -3.65 23.57 -4.24
N ILE A 171 -2.32 23.51 -4.47
CA ILE A 171 -1.34 22.99 -3.51
C ILE A 171 -0.79 24.09 -2.59
N ALA A 172 -0.56 25.29 -3.12
CA ALA A 172 -0.03 26.41 -2.37
C ALA A 172 -0.41 27.76 -3.01
N ARG A 173 -0.72 28.75 -2.18
CA ARG A 173 -0.67 30.18 -2.54
C ARG A 173 0.67 30.71 -2.05
N GLU A 174 1.58 31.04 -2.95
CA GLU A 174 2.84 31.69 -2.53
C GLU A 174 2.50 33.13 -2.09
N THR A 175 2.42 33.36 -0.78
CA THR A 175 2.42 34.70 -0.20
C THR A 175 3.83 35.24 -0.24
N THR A 176 4.15 36.07 -1.24
CA THR A 176 5.35 36.91 -1.20
C THR A 176 5.12 38.05 -0.20
N GLU A 177 6.08 38.26 0.69
CA GLU A 177 5.98 39.11 1.88
C GLU A 177 5.61 40.59 1.65
N ASN A 178 5.45 41.10 0.42
CA ASN A 178 5.21 42.54 0.21
C ASN A 178 4.41 42.91 -1.05
N SER A 179 3.44 42.11 -1.48
CA SER A 179 2.52 42.55 -2.55
C SER A 179 1.16 41.88 -2.44
N GLN A 180 0.09 42.63 -2.75
CA GLN A 180 -1.27 42.09 -2.86
C GLN A 180 -1.28 40.78 -3.64
N PRO A 181 -2.13 39.80 -3.25
CA PRO A 181 -2.18 38.49 -3.90
C PRO A 181 -2.47 38.66 -5.40
N GLN A 182 -1.45 38.47 -6.22
CA GLN A 182 -1.61 38.38 -7.66
C GLN A 182 -2.23 37.01 -8.00
N PRO A 183 -3.24 36.96 -8.88
CA PRO A 183 -3.92 35.72 -9.27
C PRO A 183 -3.00 34.64 -9.87
N ASP A 184 -1.78 35.00 -10.28
CA ASP A 184 -0.88 34.15 -11.07
C ASP A 184 0.03 33.22 -10.22
N ASN A 185 -0.01 33.31 -8.89
CA ASN A 185 0.85 32.51 -7.98
C ASN A 185 0.12 31.32 -7.31
N ILE A 186 -0.80 30.68 -8.04
CA ILE A 186 -1.48 29.45 -7.59
C ILE A 186 -0.72 28.25 -8.16
N LYS A 187 -0.05 27.45 -7.30
CA LYS A 187 0.47 26.15 -7.70
C LYS A 187 -0.68 25.15 -7.78
N GLU A 188 -1.11 24.85 -9.00
CA GLU A 188 -2.14 23.83 -9.28
C GLU A 188 -1.51 22.46 -9.55
N GLN A 189 -2.11 21.39 -9.01
CA GLN A 189 -1.83 20.01 -9.37
C GLN A 189 -2.96 19.43 -10.20
N GLU A 190 -2.61 18.78 -11.30
CA GLU A 190 -3.56 17.93 -12.02
C GLU A 190 -3.74 16.59 -11.27
N THR A 191 -5.00 16.18 -11.12
CA THR A 191 -5.43 14.96 -10.43
C THR A 191 -6.34 14.14 -11.31
N VAL A 192 -6.42 12.84 -11.03
CA VAL A 192 -7.26 11.87 -11.73
C VAL A 192 -7.86 10.87 -10.74
N GLU A 193 -9.12 10.51 -10.95
CA GLU A 193 -9.82 9.45 -10.21
C GLU A 193 -10.71 8.60 -11.14
N VAL A 194 -11.11 7.42 -10.69
CA VAL A 194 -12.10 6.59 -11.42
C VAL A 194 -13.45 7.31 -11.44
N VAL A 195 -14.14 7.29 -12.59
CA VAL A 195 -15.42 8.01 -12.75
C VAL A 195 -16.51 7.55 -11.77
N HIS A 196 -16.52 6.27 -11.41
CA HIS A 196 -17.50 5.68 -10.51
C HIS A 196 -16.97 4.41 -9.82
N GLU A 197 -17.35 4.18 -8.56
CA GLU A 197 -16.96 2.97 -7.82
C GLU A 197 -17.50 1.67 -8.44
N ALA A 198 -18.53 1.76 -9.28
CA ALA A 198 -19.07 0.62 -10.00
C ALA A 198 -18.02 -0.04 -10.91
N LEU A 199 -17.07 0.73 -11.46
CA LEU A 199 -15.94 0.14 -12.20
C LEU A 199 -15.04 -0.67 -11.28
N ILE A 200 -14.80 -0.22 -10.05
CA ILE A 200 -13.96 -0.94 -9.08
C ILE A 200 -14.65 -2.25 -8.66
N LYS A 201 -15.96 -2.20 -8.40
CA LYS A 201 -16.74 -3.35 -7.90
C LYS A 201 -17.05 -4.38 -8.99
N ASN A 202 -17.43 -3.93 -10.18
CA ASN A 202 -18.06 -4.80 -11.17
C ASN A 202 -17.18 -5.04 -12.42
N TRP A 203 -16.13 -4.26 -12.66
CA TRP A 203 -15.27 -4.48 -13.82
C TRP A 203 -14.30 -5.65 -13.58
N GLY A 204 -14.52 -6.76 -14.28
CA GLY A 204 -13.75 -8.00 -14.08
C GLY A 204 -12.24 -7.82 -14.25
N GLN A 205 -11.82 -7.06 -15.26
CA GLN A 205 -10.40 -6.78 -15.52
C GLN A 205 -9.75 -6.03 -14.36
N LEU A 206 -10.38 -4.94 -13.89
CA LEU A 206 -9.85 -4.14 -12.79
C LEU A 206 -9.76 -4.95 -11.48
N ARG A 207 -10.77 -5.79 -11.19
CA ARG A 207 -10.71 -6.68 -10.02
C ARG A 207 -9.53 -7.65 -10.09
N GLN A 208 -9.33 -8.29 -11.25
CA GLN A 208 -8.21 -9.20 -11.45
C GLN A 208 -6.85 -8.49 -11.30
N TRP A 209 -6.73 -7.26 -11.82
CA TRP A 209 -5.51 -6.46 -11.62
C TRP A 209 -5.30 -6.12 -10.15
N MET A 210 -6.36 -5.72 -9.45
CA MET A 210 -6.29 -5.41 -8.02
C MET A 210 -5.97 -6.63 -7.16
N GLU A 211 -6.46 -7.83 -7.51
CA GLU A 211 -6.08 -9.08 -6.83
C GLU A 211 -4.58 -9.39 -7.02
N THR A 212 -4.08 -9.25 -8.24
CA THR A 212 -2.67 -9.53 -8.57
C THR A 212 -1.73 -8.51 -7.92
N ASP A 213 -2.15 -7.24 -7.88
CA ASP A 213 -1.31 -6.12 -7.42
C ASP A 213 -1.58 -5.72 -5.96
N ARG A 214 -2.47 -6.43 -5.24
CA ARG A 214 -2.93 -6.05 -3.89
C ARG A 214 -1.78 -5.86 -2.91
N GLU A 215 -0.85 -6.81 -2.86
CA GLU A 215 0.30 -6.75 -1.94
C GLU A 215 1.20 -5.55 -2.24
N PHE A 216 1.51 -5.35 -3.52
CA PHE A 216 2.31 -4.22 -3.98
C PHE A 216 1.62 -2.89 -3.66
N ARG A 217 0.31 -2.77 -3.94
CA ARG A 217 -0.43 -1.53 -3.67
C ARG A 217 -0.57 -1.25 -2.19
N THR A 218 -0.82 -2.25 -1.37
CA THR A 218 -0.85 -2.11 0.09
C THR A 218 0.49 -1.63 0.62
N TRP A 219 1.60 -2.19 0.12
CA TRP A 219 2.94 -1.73 0.45
C TRP A 219 3.22 -0.30 -0.06
N GLN A 220 2.82 0.02 -1.29
CA GLN A 220 3.05 1.33 -1.91
C GLN A 220 2.29 2.45 -1.18
N GLU A 221 1.06 2.21 -0.72
CA GLU A 221 0.34 3.20 0.10
C GLU A 221 1.04 3.44 1.46
N ARG A 222 1.62 2.41 2.09
CA ARG A 222 2.46 2.59 3.30
C ARG A 222 3.74 3.37 3.01
N LEU A 223 4.35 3.15 1.83
CA LEU A 223 5.51 3.91 1.38
C LEU A 223 5.17 5.39 1.20
N ARG A 224 4.05 5.70 0.53
CA ARG A 224 3.56 7.07 0.31
C ARG A 224 3.30 7.79 1.62
N GLU A 225 2.71 7.10 2.60
CA GLU A 225 2.49 7.69 3.91
C GLU A 225 3.82 8.01 4.62
N SER A 226 4.82 7.12 4.50
CA SER A 226 6.16 7.36 5.05
C SER A 226 6.87 8.52 4.34
N GLU A 227 6.71 8.63 3.02
CA GLU A 227 7.23 9.73 2.20
C GLU A 227 6.59 11.06 2.58
N ARG A 228 5.26 11.12 2.66
CA ARG A 228 4.51 12.34 3.03
C ARG A 228 4.97 12.86 4.39
N GLN A 229 5.10 11.98 5.37
CA GLN A 229 5.61 12.34 6.70
C GLN A 229 7.06 12.85 6.65
N TRP A 230 7.89 12.26 5.79
CA TRP A 230 9.25 12.74 5.59
C TRP A 230 9.27 14.15 4.98
N GLU A 231 8.39 14.44 4.03
CA GLU A 231 8.27 15.78 3.44
C GLU A 231 7.72 16.82 4.43
N GLU A 232 6.66 16.49 5.17
CA GLU A 232 6.04 17.35 6.19
C GLU A 232 7.03 17.70 7.32
N MET A 233 7.90 16.77 7.69
CA MET A 233 8.90 16.94 8.76
C MET A 233 10.23 17.50 8.23
N ASN A 234 10.17 18.37 7.22
CA ASN A 234 11.32 19.06 6.61
C ASN A 234 12.46 18.11 6.19
N ARG A 235 12.11 16.91 5.72
CA ARG A 235 13.03 15.88 5.21
C ARG A 235 14.01 15.31 6.26
N ASP A 236 13.54 15.14 7.50
CA ASP A 236 14.28 14.50 8.60
C ASP A 236 14.87 13.12 8.20
N ASN A 237 16.18 12.94 8.35
CA ASN A 237 16.85 11.66 8.05
C ASN A 237 16.44 10.51 9.00
N GLY A 238 15.85 10.83 10.16
CA GLY A 238 15.27 9.87 11.10
C GLY A 238 14.10 9.07 10.50
N LEU A 239 13.37 9.68 9.55
CA LEU A 239 12.18 9.10 8.92
C LEU A 239 12.47 8.34 7.61
N LEU A 240 13.74 8.27 7.20
CA LEU A 240 14.14 7.47 6.05
C LEU A 240 13.95 5.97 6.33
N LEU A 241 13.69 5.20 5.28
CA LEU A 241 13.51 3.76 5.38
C LEU A 241 14.78 3.08 5.92
N ARG A 242 14.62 2.09 6.82
CA ARG A 242 15.72 1.29 7.41
C ARG A 242 15.36 -0.19 7.46
N GLY A 243 16.35 -1.05 7.69
CA GLY A 243 16.16 -2.49 7.91
C GLY A 243 15.36 -3.18 6.78
N ALA A 244 14.37 -3.98 7.18
CA ALA A 244 13.47 -4.71 6.28
C ALA A 244 12.68 -3.80 5.33
N ALA A 245 12.20 -2.65 5.81
CA ALA A 245 11.45 -1.68 5.00
C ALA A 245 12.31 -1.11 3.86
N LEU A 246 13.58 -0.79 4.12
CA LEU A 246 14.51 -0.34 3.08
C LEU A 246 14.92 -1.47 2.13
N LEU A 247 15.08 -2.69 2.64
CA LEU A 247 15.41 -3.86 1.83
C LEU A 247 14.28 -4.18 0.84
N LEU A 248 13.04 -4.24 1.36
CA LEU A 248 11.83 -4.45 0.56
C LEU A 248 11.64 -3.32 -0.46
N ALA A 249 11.79 -2.06 -0.05
CA ALA A 249 11.67 -0.93 -0.97
C ALA A 249 12.76 -0.92 -2.05
N SER A 250 13.97 -1.36 -1.72
CA SER A 250 15.05 -1.52 -2.70
C SER A 250 14.77 -2.66 -3.68
N GLU A 251 14.15 -3.73 -3.23
CA GLU A 251 13.72 -4.86 -4.07
C GLU A 251 12.58 -4.45 -5.01
N GLN A 252 11.56 -3.77 -4.49
CA GLN A 252 10.45 -3.25 -5.29
C GLN A 252 10.91 -2.20 -6.30
N LEU A 253 11.87 -1.34 -5.94
CA LEU A 253 12.49 -0.40 -6.87
C LEU A 253 13.21 -1.10 -8.03
N LYS A 254 13.77 -2.29 -7.82
CA LYS A 254 14.41 -3.10 -8.89
C LYS A 254 13.37 -3.84 -9.74
N LYS A 255 12.37 -4.44 -9.10
CA LYS A 255 11.35 -5.26 -9.77
C LYS A 255 10.32 -4.44 -10.54
N ARG A 256 9.85 -3.33 -9.95
CA ARG A 256 8.71 -2.51 -10.40
C ARG A 256 9.00 -1.01 -10.30
N GLY A 257 10.25 -0.62 -10.48
CA GLY A 257 10.67 0.78 -10.30
C GLY A 257 10.00 1.77 -11.26
N ASP A 258 9.50 1.29 -12.40
CA ASP A 258 8.74 2.03 -13.40
C ASP A 258 7.32 2.38 -12.97
N GLU A 259 6.76 1.62 -12.03
CA GLU A 259 5.44 1.85 -11.42
C GLU A 259 5.47 2.74 -10.17
N LEU A 260 6.68 3.07 -9.70
CA LEU A 260 6.88 4.01 -8.60
C LEU A 260 6.89 5.46 -9.12
N SER A 261 6.31 6.36 -8.34
CA SER A 261 6.35 7.79 -8.62
C SER A 261 7.79 8.31 -8.55
N GLN A 262 8.05 9.46 -9.16
CA GLN A 262 9.38 10.05 -9.11
C GLN A 262 9.79 10.42 -7.67
N ASN A 263 8.83 10.79 -6.82
CA ASN A 263 9.09 11.15 -5.43
C ASN A 263 9.33 9.90 -4.57
N GLU A 264 8.54 8.84 -4.77
CA GLU A 264 8.75 7.52 -4.13
C GLU A 264 10.17 7.00 -4.43
N ARG A 265 10.59 7.04 -5.70
CA ARG A 265 11.95 6.64 -6.10
C ARG A 265 13.02 7.49 -5.41
N LYS A 266 12.83 8.81 -5.35
CA LYS A 266 13.77 9.72 -4.66
C LYS A 266 13.86 9.41 -3.17
N PHE A 267 12.74 9.14 -2.51
CA PHE A 267 12.68 8.79 -1.10
C PHE A 267 13.42 7.47 -0.80
N ILE A 268 13.22 6.43 -1.62
CA ILE A 268 13.95 5.15 -1.51
C ILE A 268 15.45 5.36 -1.74
N GLN A 269 15.83 6.06 -2.80
CA GLN A 269 17.24 6.33 -3.11
C GLN A 269 17.93 7.16 -2.03
N LYS A 270 17.21 8.12 -1.43
CA LYS A 270 17.71 8.91 -0.29
C LYS A 270 17.97 8.01 0.92
N SER A 271 17.04 7.10 1.20
CA SER A 271 17.16 6.10 2.28
C SER A 271 18.35 5.14 2.04
N GLN A 272 18.56 4.69 0.81
CA GLN A 272 19.72 3.87 0.43
C GLN A 272 21.05 4.61 0.63
N LYS A 273 21.14 5.86 0.16
CA LYS A 273 22.33 6.72 0.32
C LYS A 273 22.64 6.99 1.78
N TYR A 274 21.60 7.18 2.61
CA TYR A 274 21.75 7.37 4.04
C TYR A 274 22.34 6.13 4.71
N LYS A 275 21.82 4.92 4.44
CA LYS A 275 22.40 3.64 4.92
C LYS A 275 23.86 3.47 4.49
N GLN A 276 24.18 3.80 3.24
CA GLN A 276 25.54 3.67 2.72
C GLN A 276 26.53 4.63 3.42
N ARG A 277 26.11 5.87 3.71
CA ARG A 277 26.91 6.86 4.45
C ARG A 277 27.09 6.47 5.91
N GLN A 278 26.07 5.91 6.54
CA GLN A 278 26.17 5.39 7.91
C GLN A 278 27.22 4.26 7.98
N HIS A 279 27.16 3.31 7.04
CA HIS A 279 28.14 2.22 6.97
C HIS A 279 29.58 2.73 6.71
N GLN A 280 29.75 3.75 5.88
CA GLN A 280 31.05 4.40 5.66
C GLN A 280 31.59 5.12 6.91
N ARG A 281 30.71 5.69 7.75
CA ARG A 281 31.11 6.31 9.03
C ARG A 281 31.50 5.25 10.08
N THR A 282 30.76 4.15 10.15
CA THR A 282 31.09 3.02 11.05
C THR A 282 32.40 2.35 10.64
N ILE A 283 32.66 2.18 9.33
CA ILE A 283 33.93 1.66 8.82
C ILE A 283 35.06 2.69 8.97
N GLY A 284 34.79 3.99 8.82
CA GLY A 284 35.73 5.08 9.07
C GLY A 284 36.23 5.14 10.53
N PHE A 285 35.35 4.80 11.49
CA PHE A 285 35.73 4.66 12.91
C PHE A 285 36.63 3.44 13.16
N LEU A 286 36.41 2.33 12.45
CA LEU A 286 37.26 1.13 12.55
C LEU A 286 38.61 1.30 11.85
N THR A 287 38.69 2.10 10.78
CA THR A 287 39.95 2.36 10.05
C THR A 287 40.79 3.48 10.65
N ALA A 288 40.20 4.43 11.38
CA ALA A 288 40.96 5.44 12.13
C ALA A 288 41.88 4.84 13.22
N SER A 289 41.61 3.61 13.67
CA SER A 289 42.47 2.88 14.60
C SER A 289 43.64 2.13 13.93
N PHE A 290 43.67 2.01 12.60
CA PHE A 290 44.66 1.18 11.89
C PHE A 290 45.50 1.93 10.83
N VAL A 291 45.16 3.16 10.45
CA VAL A 291 45.87 3.91 9.38
C VAL A 291 46.88 4.91 9.94
N THR A 292 47.79 4.46 10.79
CA THR A 292 49.05 5.17 11.04
C THR A 292 50.25 4.58 10.30
N ILE A 293 50.10 3.49 9.52
CA ILE A 293 51.24 2.91 8.78
C ILE A 293 50.89 2.60 7.30
N SER A 294 51.25 3.57 6.45
CA SER A 294 51.89 3.43 5.12
C SER A 294 51.13 2.80 3.93
N GLY A 295 50.53 3.67 3.10
CA GLY A 295 50.53 3.79 1.61
C GLY A 295 50.62 2.61 0.62
N VAL A 296 51.05 1.41 1.00
CA VAL A 296 51.26 0.26 0.08
C VAL A 296 49.98 -0.57 -0.10
N ALA A 297 49.04 -0.50 0.85
CA ALA A 297 47.84 -1.32 0.85
C ALA A 297 46.86 -1.01 -0.31
N ALA A 298 46.82 0.23 -0.82
CA ALA A 298 45.85 0.61 -1.84
C ALA A 298 46.05 -0.13 -3.18
N VAL A 299 47.31 -0.39 -3.56
CA VAL A 299 47.65 -1.09 -4.82
C VAL A 299 47.45 -2.60 -4.69
N ALA A 300 47.80 -3.18 -3.53
CA ALA A 300 47.56 -4.59 -3.25
C ALA A 300 46.05 -4.91 -3.16
N VAL A 301 45.24 -4.00 -2.60
CA VAL A 301 43.77 -4.11 -2.56
C VAL A 301 43.17 -4.00 -3.97
N TRP A 302 43.72 -3.15 -4.84
CA TRP A 302 43.27 -3.04 -6.23
C TRP A 302 43.57 -4.32 -7.03
N GLN A 303 44.79 -4.86 -6.93
CA GLN A 303 45.16 -6.13 -7.58
C GLN A 303 44.39 -7.35 -7.04
N TRP A 304 44.15 -7.40 -5.73
CA TRP A 304 43.34 -8.46 -5.10
C TRP A 304 41.88 -8.41 -5.55
N ARG A 305 41.33 -7.20 -5.74
CA ARG A 305 39.97 -7.00 -6.26
C ARG A 305 39.82 -7.51 -7.68
N GLU A 306 40.80 -7.28 -8.54
CA GLU A 306 40.76 -7.69 -9.96
C GLU A 306 40.93 -9.22 -10.12
N ALA A 307 41.79 -9.84 -9.31
CA ALA A 307 41.99 -11.29 -9.28
C ALA A 307 40.78 -12.08 -8.72
N ASN A 308 40.00 -11.48 -7.82
CA ASN A 308 38.77 -12.09 -7.32
C ASN A 308 37.63 -12.01 -8.36
N ILE A 309 37.52 -10.90 -9.08
CA ILE A 309 36.51 -10.73 -10.14
C ILE A 309 36.74 -11.73 -11.29
N SER A 310 37.99 -12.02 -11.67
CA SER A 310 38.29 -12.97 -12.75
C SER A 310 37.98 -14.42 -12.38
N LYS A 311 38.25 -14.84 -11.13
CA LYS A 311 37.89 -16.18 -10.62
C LYS A 311 36.38 -16.37 -10.51
N GLU A 312 35.66 -15.33 -10.07
CA GLU A 312 34.21 -15.34 -9.98
C GLU A 312 33.56 -15.49 -11.37
N ASN A 313 34.05 -14.77 -12.38
CA ASN A 313 33.56 -14.88 -13.76
C ASN A 313 33.84 -16.24 -14.42
N ALA A 314 34.96 -16.90 -14.10
CA ALA A 314 35.27 -18.24 -14.61
C ALA A 314 34.33 -19.31 -14.05
N LEU A 315 34.03 -19.25 -12.75
CA LEU A 315 33.09 -20.15 -12.07
C LEU A 315 31.66 -19.97 -12.57
N ILE A 316 31.24 -18.72 -12.81
CA ILE A 316 29.95 -18.40 -13.44
C ILE A 316 29.86 -19.01 -14.85
N GLY A 317 30.93 -18.90 -15.65
CA GLY A 317 30.99 -19.49 -16.98
C GLY A 317 30.82 -21.01 -16.99
N GLU A 318 31.44 -21.72 -16.04
CA GLU A 318 31.33 -23.17 -15.88
C GLU A 318 29.92 -23.60 -15.43
N ASN A 319 29.35 -22.93 -14.42
CA ASN A 319 28.00 -23.20 -13.93
C ASN A 319 26.95 -22.99 -15.04
N ASN A 320 27.07 -21.90 -15.79
CA ASN A 320 26.16 -21.61 -16.90
C ASN A 320 26.20 -22.66 -18.00
N ALA A 321 27.39 -23.19 -18.34
CA ALA A 321 27.52 -24.26 -19.32
C ALA A 321 26.83 -25.55 -18.86
N ASN A 322 26.98 -25.91 -17.58
CA ASN A 322 26.34 -27.09 -16.99
C ASN A 322 24.81 -26.98 -16.98
N PHE A 323 24.26 -25.83 -16.54
CA PHE A 323 22.81 -25.64 -16.53
C PHE A 323 22.22 -25.56 -17.94
N ARG A 324 22.92 -24.93 -18.88
CA ARG A 324 22.46 -24.88 -20.28
C ARG A 324 22.37 -26.27 -20.89
N ALA A 325 23.31 -27.17 -20.56
CA ALA A 325 23.23 -28.56 -20.98
C ALA A 325 22.04 -29.30 -20.32
N GLU A 326 21.83 -29.13 -19.01
CA GLU A 326 20.71 -29.74 -18.28
C GLU A 326 19.35 -29.27 -18.85
N ILE A 327 19.18 -27.96 -19.10
CA ILE A 327 17.98 -27.37 -19.75
C ILE A 327 17.74 -28.00 -21.13
N ALA A 328 18.77 -28.06 -21.98
CA ALA A 328 18.65 -28.60 -23.33
C ALA A 328 18.24 -30.08 -23.38
N THR A 329 18.52 -30.85 -22.31
CA THR A 329 18.05 -32.24 -22.20
C THR A 329 16.61 -32.37 -21.73
N LEU A 330 16.14 -31.44 -20.90
CA LEU A 330 14.82 -31.48 -20.26
C LEU A 330 13.74 -30.87 -21.17
N GLU A 331 14.06 -29.79 -21.87
CA GLU A 331 13.13 -29.04 -22.73
C GLU A 331 12.36 -29.90 -23.74
N PRO A 332 12.98 -30.75 -24.57
CA PRO A 332 12.24 -31.57 -25.52
C PRO A 332 11.40 -32.69 -24.86
N ARG A 333 11.63 -32.97 -23.57
CA ARG A 333 10.99 -34.06 -22.82
C ARG A 333 10.00 -33.56 -21.77
N LEU A 334 9.75 -32.26 -21.68
CA LEU A 334 8.98 -31.62 -20.63
C LEU A 334 7.61 -32.26 -20.36
N ASN A 335 6.94 -32.76 -21.41
CA ASN A 335 5.61 -33.38 -21.33
C ASN A 335 5.63 -34.92 -21.33
N SER A 336 6.80 -35.55 -21.26
CA SER A 336 6.93 -37.01 -21.38
C SER A 336 6.55 -37.77 -20.10
N SER A 337 6.76 -37.19 -18.92
CA SER A 337 6.36 -37.77 -17.63
C SER A 337 6.45 -36.76 -16.48
N LEU A 338 5.76 -37.05 -15.37
CA LEU A 338 5.82 -36.26 -14.13
C LEU A 338 7.24 -36.21 -13.53
N ALA A 339 8.04 -37.26 -13.72
CA ALA A 339 9.43 -37.27 -13.26
C ALA A 339 10.27 -36.19 -13.94
N VAL A 340 10.08 -35.99 -15.25
CA VAL A 340 10.79 -34.93 -16.00
C VAL A 340 10.34 -33.53 -15.57
N GLN A 341 9.06 -33.35 -15.26
CA GLN A 341 8.54 -32.08 -14.72
C GLN A 341 9.13 -31.78 -13.34
N MET A 342 9.26 -32.80 -12.48
CA MET A 342 9.90 -32.67 -11.18
C MET A 342 11.38 -32.33 -11.29
N ASP A 343 12.08 -32.87 -12.29
CA ASP A 343 13.49 -32.54 -12.55
C ASP A 343 13.67 -31.10 -13.04
N VAL A 344 12.70 -30.54 -13.78
CA VAL A 344 12.68 -29.11 -14.14
C VAL A 344 12.43 -28.20 -12.94
N ILE A 345 11.58 -28.62 -11.99
CA ILE A 345 11.37 -27.89 -10.73
C ILE A 345 12.65 -27.91 -9.89
N LYS A 346 13.32 -29.06 -9.77
CA LYS A 346 14.61 -29.18 -9.06
C LYS A 346 15.70 -28.35 -9.71
N LEU A 347 15.78 -28.35 -11.04
CA LEU A 347 16.69 -27.49 -11.79
C LEU A 347 16.47 -26.01 -11.46
N ASN A 348 15.22 -25.54 -11.52
CA ASN A 348 14.89 -24.16 -11.16
C ASN A 348 15.18 -23.83 -9.69
N GLN A 349 14.99 -24.79 -8.79
CA GLN A 349 15.38 -24.65 -7.39
C GLN A 349 16.90 -24.49 -7.24
N LYS A 350 17.71 -25.24 -7.99
CA LYS A 350 19.18 -25.05 -8.03
C LYS A 350 19.56 -23.66 -8.58
N LEU A 351 18.88 -23.19 -9.63
CA LEU A 351 19.10 -21.85 -10.22
C LEU A 351 18.75 -20.71 -9.24
N GLN A 352 17.77 -20.91 -8.37
CA GLN A 352 17.35 -19.91 -7.37
C GLN A 352 18.23 -19.91 -6.09
N GLN A 353 19.12 -20.90 -5.92
CA GLN A 353 20.03 -20.94 -4.77
C GLN A 353 21.16 -19.94 -4.95
N ARG A 354 21.13 -18.88 -4.13
CA ARG A 354 22.07 -17.72 -4.13
C ARG A 354 23.56 -18.05 -3.96
N ALA A 355 23.94 -19.32 -3.80
CA ALA A 355 25.33 -19.78 -3.72
C ALA A 355 25.94 -20.13 -5.09
N ILE A 356 25.12 -20.30 -6.12
CA ILE A 356 25.56 -20.66 -7.47
C ILE A 356 25.39 -19.41 -8.34
N ALA A 357 26.48 -18.72 -8.63
CA ALA A 357 26.42 -17.53 -9.47
C ALA A 357 26.19 -17.94 -10.94
N THR A 358 25.09 -17.48 -11.53
CA THR A 358 24.67 -17.73 -12.93
C THR A 358 24.32 -16.41 -13.63
N THR A 359 24.20 -16.44 -14.96
CA THR A 359 23.78 -15.26 -15.73
C THR A 359 22.27 -15.19 -15.92
N SER A 360 21.74 -13.97 -16.09
CA SER A 360 20.31 -13.72 -16.22
C SER A 360 19.66 -14.45 -17.41
N ASP A 361 20.39 -14.78 -18.47
CA ASP A 361 19.86 -15.55 -19.60
C ASP A 361 19.54 -17.01 -19.23
N ILE A 362 20.34 -17.64 -18.36
CA ILE A 362 20.10 -19.00 -17.87
C ILE A 362 18.93 -19.02 -16.89
N GLU A 363 18.83 -18.01 -16.03
CA GLU A 363 17.68 -17.84 -15.11
C GLU A 363 16.37 -17.62 -15.87
N ILE A 364 16.40 -16.83 -16.95
CA ILE A 364 15.24 -16.62 -17.83
C ILE A 364 14.86 -17.93 -18.54
N GLN A 365 15.82 -18.69 -19.08
CA GLN A 365 15.54 -19.97 -19.73
C GLN A 365 14.96 -21.01 -18.76
N GLY A 366 15.49 -21.09 -17.54
CA GLY A 366 14.93 -21.94 -16.48
C GLY A 366 13.50 -21.53 -16.12
N ALA A 367 13.27 -20.22 -15.94
CA ALA A 367 11.96 -19.66 -15.62
C ALA A 367 10.94 -19.83 -16.75
N ASP A 368 11.36 -19.71 -18.02
CA ASP A 368 10.50 -19.99 -19.18
C ASP A 368 10.13 -21.47 -19.23
N LEU A 369 11.05 -22.38 -18.93
CA LEU A 369 10.77 -23.80 -18.84
C LEU A 369 9.79 -24.12 -17.69
N LEU A 370 9.93 -23.43 -16.54
CA LEU A 370 9.00 -23.51 -15.42
C LEU A 370 7.63 -22.94 -15.80
N ARG A 371 7.60 -21.82 -16.51
CA ARG A 371 6.38 -21.18 -17.00
C ARG A 371 5.62 -22.06 -17.97
N GLN A 372 6.30 -22.83 -18.81
CA GLN A 372 5.68 -23.82 -19.69
C GLN A 372 4.97 -24.96 -18.92
N ILE A 373 5.35 -25.22 -17.66
CA ILE A 373 4.64 -26.16 -16.76
C ILE A 373 3.54 -25.46 -15.94
N VAL A 374 3.70 -24.16 -15.67
CA VAL A 374 2.87 -23.36 -14.75
C VAL A 374 1.77 -22.57 -15.47
N ASP A 375 1.76 -22.49 -16.81
CA ASP A 375 0.72 -21.78 -17.56
C ASP A 375 -0.70 -22.33 -17.27
N TRP A 376 -1.51 -21.47 -16.68
CA TRP A 376 -2.78 -21.74 -16.01
C TRP A 376 -3.91 -21.84 -17.05
N SER A 377 -3.97 -22.94 -17.80
CA SER A 377 -5.23 -23.32 -18.42
C SER A 377 -6.15 -23.83 -17.30
N GLY A 378 -7.13 -23.01 -16.89
CA GLY A 378 -8.15 -23.33 -15.89
C GLY A 378 -9.11 -24.46 -16.30
N HIS A 379 -8.60 -25.56 -16.84
CA HIS A 379 -9.30 -26.79 -17.15
C HIS A 379 -8.39 -28.01 -16.91
N LYS A 380 -7.62 -28.01 -15.83
CA LYS A 380 -7.24 -29.29 -15.25
C LYS A 380 -8.24 -29.62 -14.16
N GLU A 381 -9.34 -30.23 -14.59
CA GLU A 381 -10.23 -30.98 -13.74
C GLU A 381 -9.38 -31.81 -12.76
N ILE A 382 -9.36 -31.40 -11.48
CA ILE A 382 -8.51 -32.03 -10.45
C ILE A 382 -8.91 -33.49 -10.29
N ASN A 383 -10.22 -33.76 -10.42
CA ASN A 383 -10.76 -35.09 -10.58
C ASN A 383 -12.12 -35.04 -11.31
N SER A 384 -12.44 -36.09 -12.07
CA SER A 384 -13.68 -36.23 -12.84
C SER A 384 -14.48 -37.41 -12.34
N LEU A 385 -15.69 -37.17 -11.85
CA LEU A 385 -16.63 -38.24 -11.53
C LEU A 385 -17.36 -38.66 -12.81
N LYS A 386 -16.69 -39.49 -13.61
CA LYS A 386 -17.22 -40.01 -14.88
C LYS A 386 -18.26 -41.08 -14.61
N GLY A 387 -19.46 -40.91 -15.14
CA GLY A 387 -20.47 -41.96 -15.10
C GLY A 387 -21.89 -41.54 -15.45
N HIS A 388 -22.24 -40.26 -15.35
CA HIS A 388 -23.51 -39.77 -15.89
C HIS A 388 -23.44 -39.55 -17.40
N GLU A 389 -24.51 -39.91 -18.10
CA GLU A 389 -24.60 -39.84 -19.57
C GLU A 389 -25.36 -38.60 -20.06
N SER A 390 -25.83 -37.76 -19.14
CA SER A 390 -26.57 -36.52 -19.41
C SER A 390 -26.33 -35.50 -18.29
N PRO A 391 -26.75 -34.23 -18.44
CA PRO A 391 -26.49 -33.18 -17.46
C PRO A 391 -26.90 -33.56 -16.04
N VAL A 392 -26.00 -33.33 -15.09
CA VAL A 392 -26.26 -33.48 -13.66
C VAL A 392 -27.01 -32.24 -13.19
N ASN A 393 -28.20 -32.44 -12.63
CA ASN A 393 -29.09 -31.36 -12.20
C ASN A 393 -29.15 -31.17 -10.69
N SER A 394 -28.65 -32.13 -9.91
CA SER A 394 -28.67 -32.07 -8.45
C SER A 394 -27.51 -32.82 -7.84
N VAL A 395 -26.99 -32.30 -6.72
CA VAL A 395 -25.96 -32.93 -5.90
C VAL A 395 -26.31 -32.78 -4.42
N ALA A 396 -26.05 -33.81 -3.62
CA ALA A 396 -26.21 -33.80 -2.18
C ALA A 396 -25.01 -34.48 -1.49
N PHE A 397 -24.59 -33.96 -0.35
CA PHE A 397 -23.55 -34.58 0.48
C PHE A 397 -24.18 -35.42 1.58
N SER A 398 -23.57 -36.55 1.87
CA SER A 398 -23.84 -37.35 3.06
C SER A 398 -23.51 -36.56 4.35
N ARG A 399 -24.12 -36.98 5.46
CA ARG A 399 -24.05 -36.23 6.74
C ARG A 399 -22.68 -36.29 7.41
N ASP A 400 -21.94 -37.36 7.16
CA ASP A 400 -20.54 -37.58 7.52
C ASP A 400 -19.57 -36.92 6.52
N GLY A 401 -20.04 -36.64 5.30
CA GLY A 401 -19.30 -35.90 4.27
C GLY A 401 -18.39 -36.78 3.41
N ASP A 402 -18.47 -38.10 3.53
CA ASP A 402 -17.60 -39.06 2.82
C ASP A 402 -18.19 -39.55 1.49
N MET A 403 -19.42 -39.11 1.18
CA MET A 403 -20.16 -39.55 0.02
C MET A 403 -20.97 -38.41 -0.62
N ILE A 404 -20.98 -38.35 -1.95
CA ILE A 404 -21.82 -37.45 -2.74
C ILE A 404 -22.90 -38.28 -3.47
N ALA A 405 -24.12 -37.80 -3.49
CA ALA A 405 -25.16 -38.25 -4.40
C ALA A 405 -25.35 -37.24 -5.53
N SER A 406 -25.40 -37.69 -6.78
CA SER A 406 -25.72 -36.85 -7.94
C SER A 406 -26.94 -37.39 -8.69
N GLY A 407 -27.85 -36.51 -9.08
CA GLY A 407 -29.03 -36.81 -9.91
C GLY A 407 -28.91 -36.13 -11.27
N SER A 408 -29.19 -36.88 -12.35
CA SER A 408 -29.00 -36.45 -13.74
C SER A 408 -30.25 -36.65 -14.59
N ASP A 409 -30.32 -35.91 -15.71
CA ASP A 409 -31.31 -36.14 -16.77
C ASP A 409 -31.20 -37.50 -17.46
N ASP A 410 -30.13 -38.26 -17.21
CA ASP A 410 -30.01 -39.67 -17.64
C ASP A 410 -30.96 -40.61 -16.88
N LYS A 411 -31.80 -40.07 -15.99
CA LYS A 411 -32.77 -40.77 -15.15
C LYS A 411 -32.13 -41.64 -14.08
N THR A 412 -30.86 -41.41 -13.74
CA THR A 412 -30.15 -42.14 -12.68
C THR A 412 -29.68 -41.22 -11.56
N VAL A 413 -29.51 -41.82 -10.38
CA VAL A 413 -28.80 -41.23 -9.24
C VAL A 413 -27.55 -42.05 -9.00
N LYS A 414 -26.38 -41.41 -8.86
CA LYS A 414 -25.11 -42.08 -8.57
C LYS A 414 -24.58 -41.62 -7.22
N LEU A 415 -24.02 -42.59 -6.47
CA LEU A 415 -23.32 -42.33 -5.22
C LEU A 415 -21.83 -42.44 -5.47
N TRP A 416 -21.09 -41.44 -5.01
CA TRP A 416 -19.66 -41.31 -5.17
C TRP A 416 -19.03 -41.36 -3.79
N ASN A 417 -18.17 -42.35 -3.59
CA ASN A 417 -17.26 -42.38 -2.46
C ASN A 417 -15.93 -41.80 -2.94
N PHE A 418 -15.35 -40.90 -2.17
CA PHE A 418 -14.04 -40.33 -2.42
C PHE A 418 -13.19 -40.42 -1.17
N ASN A 419 -11.89 -40.63 -1.36
CA ASN A 419 -10.97 -40.64 -0.25
C ASN A 419 -10.71 -39.20 0.20
N ARG A 420 -11.40 -38.78 1.25
CA ARG A 420 -11.27 -37.44 1.84
C ARG A 420 -9.82 -37.13 2.23
N ASP A 421 -9.09 -38.11 2.77
CA ASP A 421 -7.70 -37.93 3.17
C ASP A 421 -6.80 -37.64 1.96
N GLU A 422 -7.09 -38.25 0.81
CA GLU A 422 -6.35 -38.02 -0.42
C GLU A 422 -6.62 -36.63 -1.02
N LEU A 423 -7.86 -36.17 -0.97
CA LEU A 423 -8.23 -34.81 -1.40
C LEU A 423 -7.63 -33.74 -0.48
N LEU A 424 -7.66 -33.97 0.84
CA LEU A 424 -7.03 -33.10 1.82
C LEU A 424 -5.52 -32.99 1.58
N LYS A 425 -4.84 -34.12 1.32
CA LYS A 425 -3.41 -34.12 0.97
C LYS A 425 -3.12 -33.29 -0.29
N HIS A 426 -3.95 -33.41 -1.33
CA HIS A 426 -3.78 -32.61 -2.54
C HIS A 426 -4.04 -31.12 -2.30
N ALA A 427 -5.11 -30.77 -1.60
CA ALA A 427 -5.44 -29.39 -1.26
C ALA A 427 -4.34 -28.74 -0.39
N CYS A 428 -3.84 -29.46 0.61
CA CYS A 428 -2.77 -28.98 1.47
C CYS A 428 -1.42 -28.88 0.74
N SER A 429 -1.11 -29.83 -0.15
CA SER A 429 0.07 -29.71 -1.02
C SER A 429 0.01 -28.47 -1.91
N TRP A 430 -1.20 -28.10 -2.39
CA TRP A 430 -1.39 -26.93 -3.23
C TRP A 430 -1.31 -25.62 -2.45
N MET A 431 -1.92 -25.55 -1.27
CA MET A 431 -1.94 -24.33 -0.45
C MET A 431 -0.70 -24.15 0.43
N SER A 432 0.16 -25.17 0.54
CA SER A 432 1.30 -25.19 1.46
C SER A 432 2.17 -23.93 1.38
N ASP A 433 2.54 -23.52 0.16
CA ASP A 433 3.40 -22.33 -0.02
C ASP A 433 2.73 -21.03 0.40
N TYR A 434 1.42 -20.91 0.18
CA TYR A 434 0.64 -19.76 0.63
C TYR A 434 0.55 -19.71 2.16
N LEU A 435 0.15 -20.81 2.79
CA LEU A 435 0.01 -20.93 4.25
C LEU A 435 1.34 -20.67 4.96
N LYS A 436 2.43 -21.15 4.36
CA LYS A 436 3.79 -20.97 4.87
C LYS A 436 4.25 -19.52 4.83
N ASN A 437 3.98 -18.79 3.75
CA ASN A 437 4.60 -17.47 3.52
C ASN A 437 3.71 -16.27 3.83
N ASN A 438 2.39 -16.47 3.95
CA ASN A 438 1.47 -15.37 4.22
C ASN A 438 1.43 -15.04 5.72
N PRO A 439 1.77 -13.80 6.14
CA PRO A 439 1.76 -13.40 7.55
C PRO A 439 0.35 -13.21 8.13
N ASN A 440 -0.70 -13.11 7.30
CA ASN A 440 -2.06 -12.85 7.76
C ASN A 440 -2.87 -14.12 8.06
N VAL A 441 -2.28 -15.29 7.86
CA VAL A 441 -2.91 -16.59 8.12
C VAL A 441 -2.77 -16.95 9.59
N THR A 442 -3.84 -17.47 10.18
CA THR A 442 -3.88 -17.93 11.57
C THR A 442 -3.07 -19.22 11.77
N GLU A 443 -2.69 -19.51 13.00
CA GLU A 443 -1.98 -20.76 13.32
C GLU A 443 -2.89 -21.99 13.12
N ASP A 444 -4.20 -21.85 13.35
CA ASP A 444 -5.18 -22.92 13.13
C ASP A 444 -5.30 -23.29 11.64
N GLU A 445 -5.29 -22.30 10.74
CA GLU A 445 -5.30 -22.52 9.28
C GLU A 445 -4.02 -23.20 8.79
N ARG A 446 -2.88 -22.87 9.41
CA ARG A 446 -1.59 -23.52 9.16
C ARG A 446 -1.58 -24.97 9.66
N ARG A 447 -2.13 -25.19 10.85
CA ARG A 447 -2.25 -26.50 11.49
C ARG A 447 -3.15 -27.44 10.71
N PHE A 448 -4.17 -26.92 10.02
CA PHE A 448 -5.04 -27.70 9.15
C PHE A 448 -4.27 -28.48 8.08
N CYS A 449 -3.17 -27.92 7.57
CA CYS A 449 -2.31 -28.57 6.59
C CYS A 449 -0.94 -29.01 7.14
N GLU A 450 -0.76 -28.98 8.47
CA GLU A 450 0.51 -29.30 9.14
C GLU A 450 1.70 -28.49 8.59
N VAL A 451 1.46 -27.24 8.21
CA VAL A 451 2.47 -26.34 7.64
C VAL A 451 2.93 -25.34 8.68
N GLU A 452 4.24 -25.21 8.89
CA GLU A 452 4.80 -24.16 9.74
C GLU A 452 5.04 -22.86 8.95
N ALA A 453 4.94 -21.72 9.64
CA ALA A 453 5.21 -20.42 9.05
C ALA A 453 6.69 -20.29 8.64
N SER A 454 6.96 -19.58 7.54
CA SER A 454 8.33 -19.23 7.16
C SER A 454 8.89 -18.14 8.06
N ALA A 455 10.23 -18.07 8.13
CA ALA A 455 10.93 -16.98 8.82
C ALA A 455 10.46 -15.59 8.33
N THR A 456 10.16 -15.44 7.03
CA THR A 456 9.60 -14.21 6.47
C THR A 456 8.23 -13.87 7.04
N ALA A 457 7.33 -14.86 7.09
CA ALA A 457 5.97 -14.65 7.60
C ALA A 457 5.99 -14.26 9.08
N LEU A 458 6.77 -14.97 9.91
CA LEU A 458 6.93 -14.70 11.33
C LEU A 458 7.55 -13.32 11.57
N PHE A 459 8.56 -12.93 10.78
CA PHE A 459 9.16 -11.60 10.90
C PHE A 459 8.17 -10.48 10.61
N LEU A 460 7.33 -10.63 9.57
CA LEU A 460 6.28 -9.66 9.23
C LEU A 460 5.15 -9.63 10.29
N GLN A 461 4.80 -10.77 10.86
CA GLN A 461 3.87 -10.84 12.00
C GLN A 461 4.42 -10.10 13.22
N GLY A 462 5.72 -10.28 13.51
CA GLY A 462 6.41 -9.53 14.56
C GLY A 462 6.37 -8.02 14.34
N GLU A 463 6.62 -7.54 13.11
CA GLU A 463 6.50 -6.11 12.78
C GLU A 463 5.06 -5.59 13.01
N HIS A 464 4.06 -6.38 12.64
CA HIS A 464 2.66 -6.02 12.81
C HIS A 464 2.27 -5.93 14.29
N GLN A 465 2.67 -6.90 15.11
CA GLN A 465 2.43 -6.91 16.55
C GLN A 465 3.14 -5.75 17.26
N ALA A 466 4.38 -5.46 16.89
CA ALA A 466 5.12 -4.32 17.43
C ALA A 466 4.39 -3.01 17.16
N ALA A 467 3.88 -2.82 15.93
CA ALA A 467 3.09 -1.64 15.56
C ALA A 467 1.76 -1.50 16.34
N GLN A 468 1.20 -2.61 16.83
CA GLN A 468 0.00 -2.60 17.67
C GLN A 468 0.29 -2.32 19.16
N GLY A 469 1.57 -2.33 19.56
CA GLY A 469 2.02 -2.22 20.96
C GLY A 469 2.15 -3.55 21.68
N LYS A 470 2.05 -4.68 20.97
CA LYS A 470 2.15 -6.04 21.54
C LYS A 470 3.60 -6.51 21.54
N ILE A 471 4.41 -5.94 22.44
CA ILE A 471 5.87 -6.10 22.43
C ILE A 471 6.29 -7.55 22.65
N ASP A 472 5.71 -8.25 23.62
CA ASP A 472 6.08 -9.63 23.94
C ASP A 472 5.78 -10.61 22.80
N GLU A 473 4.61 -10.46 22.17
CA GLU A 473 4.23 -11.27 21.00
C GLU A 473 5.22 -11.02 19.86
N ALA A 474 5.54 -9.75 19.58
CA ALA A 474 6.48 -9.37 18.53
C ALA A 474 7.88 -9.94 18.78
N VAL A 475 8.36 -9.89 20.02
CA VAL A 475 9.65 -10.47 20.44
C VAL A 475 9.68 -11.96 20.17
N SER A 476 8.60 -12.68 20.50
CA SER A 476 8.49 -14.13 20.24
C SER A 476 8.63 -14.41 18.74
N GLN A 477 7.85 -13.72 17.92
CA GLN A 477 7.85 -13.86 16.46
C GLN A 477 9.21 -13.56 15.83
N PHE A 478 9.88 -12.48 16.26
CA PHE A 478 11.22 -12.14 15.77
C PHE A 478 12.27 -13.18 16.14
N LYS A 479 12.25 -13.67 17.39
CA LYS A 479 13.20 -14.71 17.84
C LYS A 479 13.00 -16.02 17.07
N GLU A 480 11.74 -16.39 16.81
CA GLU A 480 11.41 -17.59 16.05
C GLU A 480 11.83 -17.46 14.57
N ALA A 481 11.59 -16.31 13.95
CA ALA A 481 12.04 -16.01 12.59
C ALA A 481 13.57 -16.13 12.45
N VAL A 482 14.33 -15.56 13.39
CA VAL A 482 15.81 -15.64 13.41
C VAL A 482 16.30 -17.08 13.61
N LYS A 483 15.59 -17.87 14.43
CA LYS A 483 15.91 -19.29 14.65
C LYS A 483 15.70 -20.12 13.38
N LEU A 484 14.67 -19.81 12.59
CA LEU A 484 14.34 -20.55 11.37
C LEU A 484 15.22 -20.18 10.18
N ASP A 485 15.58 -18.91 10.03
CA ASP A 485 16.49 -18.45 8.98
C ASP A 485 17.47 -17.40 9.54
N PRO A 486 18.76 -17.77 9.73
CA PRO A 486 19.80 -16.87 10.22
C PRO A 486 20.07 -15.63 9.34
N LYS A 487 19.47 -15.54 8.14
CA LYS A 487 19.47 -14.32 7.32
C LYS A 487 18.78 -13.15 8.03
N TYR A 488 17.82 -13.42 8.91
CA TYR A 488 17.21 -12.41 9.78
C TYR A 488 18.08 -12.16 11.00
N SER A 489 18.15 -10.93 11.48
CA SER A 489 18.90 -10.57 12.69
C SER A 489 18.05 -9.81 13.70
N LEU A 490 18.43 -9.89 14.97
CA LEU A 490 17.81 -9.11 16.03
C LEU A 490 18.04 -7.60 15.84
N ASP A 491 19.13 -7.17 15.20
CA ASP A 491 19.34 -5.77 14.82
C ASP A 491 18.24 -5.24 13.87
N TRP A 492 17.74 -6.09 12.97
CA TRP A 492 16.62 -5.69 12.09
C TRP A 492 15.31 -5.60 12.87
N ALA A 493 15.10 -6.49 13.84
CA ALA A 493 13.98 -6.40 14.76
C ALA A 493 14.08 -5.14 15.63
N ALA A 494 15.27 -4.76 16.10
CA ALA A 494 15.52 -3.52 16.83
C ALA A 494 15.11 -2.29 16.01
N ALA A 495 15.54 -2.21 14.73
CA ALA A 495 15.12 -1.12 13.84
C ALA A 495 13.60 -1.09 13.61
N SER A 496 12.93 -2.24 13.68
CA SER A 496 11.48 -2.35 13.55
C SER A 496 10.77 -1.85 14.80
N PHE A 497 11.31 -2.16 15.97
CA PHE A 497 10.84 -1.60 17.24
C PHE A 497 10.97 -0.06 17.30
N VAL A 498 12.06 0.53 16.79
CA VAL A 498 12.18 2.01 16.68
C VAL A 498 11.06 2.61 15.81
N ARG A 499 10.74 1.99 14.66
CA ARG A 499 9.63 2.44 13.81
C ARG A 499 8.28 2.33 14.53
N SER A 500 8.05 1.21 15.21
CA SER A 500 6.81 1.00 15.97
C SER A 500 6.67 1.96 17.14
N GLY A 501 7.75 2.26 17.88
CA GLY A 501 7.74 3.24 18.96
C GLY A 501 7.31 4.61 18.47
N ASN A 502 7.87 5.08 17.35
CA ASN A 502 7.47 6.32 16.71
C ASN A 502 6.00 6.34 16.25
N LEU A 503 5.49 5.21 15.75
CA LEU A 503 4.07 5.09 15.39
C LEU A 503 3.18 5.18 16.63
N LEU A 504 3.54 4.48 17.70
CA LEU A 504 2.80 4.43 18.96
C LEU A 504 2.73 5.80 19.65
N VAL A 505 3.80 6.61 19.56
CA VAL A 505 3.78 8.02 20.02
C VAL A 505 2.68 8.83 19.32
N ARG A 506 2.48 8.65 18.01
CA ARG A 506 1.48 9.41 17.24
C ARG A 506 0.04 9.01 17.55
N VAL A 507 -0.17 7.76 17.97
CA VAL A 507 -1.49 7.27 18.41
C VAL A 507 -1.66 7.36 19.93
N TYR A 508 -0.83 8.17 20.59
CA TYR A 508 -0.87 8.47 22.03
C TYR A 508 -0.73 7.24 22.96
N LYS A 509 -0.10 6.16 22.45
CA LYS A 509 0.22 4.94 23.19
C LYS A 509 1.64 5.01 23.77
N PHE A 510 1.81 5.86 24.78
CA PHE A 510 3.13 6.21 25.30
C PHE A 510 3.83 5.07 26.04
N ASP A 511 3.09 4.27 26.83
CA ASP A 511 3.67 3.16 27.58
C ASP A 511 4.21 2.08 26.62
N GLU A 512 3.45 1.76 25.57
CA GLU A 512 3.88 0.83 24.52
C GLU A 512 5.01 1.39 23.66
N ALA A 513 5.01 2.70 23.38
CA ALA A 513 6.10 3.35 22.66
C ALA A 513 7.43 3.26 23.44
N ILE A 514 7.39 3.52 24.75
CA ILE A 514 8.54 3.40 25.64
C ILE A 514 9.03 1.94 25.66
N ALA A 515 8.11 0.98 25.79
CA ALA A 515 8.45 -0.43 25.75
C ALA A 515 9.10 -0.84 24.42
N ALA A 516 8.59 -0.35 23.29
CA ALA A 516 9.20 -0.59 21.98
C ALA A 516 10.61 0.00 21.89
N PHE A 517 10.84 1.24 22.31
CA PHE A 517 12.18 1.83 22.29
C PHE A 517 13.16 1.09 23.19
N ASN A 518 12.73 0.69 24.39
CA ASN A 518 13.56 -0.12 25.29
C ASN A 518 13.90 -1.48 24.66
N GLN A 519 12.92 -2.15 24.06
CA GLN A 519 13.13 -3.43 23.38
C GLN A 519 14.09 -3.30 22.20
N ALA A 520 14.05 -2.18 21.47
CA ALA A 520 15.02 -1.89 20.41
C ALA A 520 16.44 -1.84 20.96
N GLN A 521 16.66 -1.13 22.07
CA GLN A 521 17.98 -1.02 22.69
C GLN A 521 18.46 -2.32 23.34
N GLU A 522 17.54 -3.20 23.75
CA GLU A 522 17.87 -4.54 24.23
C GLU A 522 18.36 -5.45 23.08
N PHE A 523 17.70 -5.38 21.93
CA PHE A 523 18.07 -6.19 20.76
C PHE A 523 19.34 -5.71 20.07
N ASP A 524 19.57 -4.39 20.05
CA ASP A 524 20.79 -3.78 19.56
C ASP A 524 21.13 -2.58 20.45
N SER A 525 22.12 -2.75 21.33
CA SER A 525 22.57 -1.69 22.23
C SER A 525 23.16 -0.48 21.51
N ASN A 526 23.54 -0.63 20.24
CA ASN A 526 24.09 0.43 19.40
C ASN A 526 23.04 1.06 18.47
N ILE A 527 21.76 0.66 18.58
CA ILE A 527 20.70 1.19 17.73
C ILE A 527 20.55 2.69 17.95
N GLU A 528 20.62 3.45 16.86
CA GLU A 528 20.50 4.90 16.91
C GLU A 528 19.02 5.31 16.95
N ILE A 529 18.53 5.63 18.16
CA ILE A 529 17.29 6.37 18.39
C ILE A 529 17.65 7.86 18.42
N THR A 530 17.16 8.61 17.45
CA THR A 530 17.63 9.98 17.21
C THR A 530 17.12 10.96 18.27
N ALA A 531 17.78 12.12 18.40
CA ALA A 531 17.28 13.21 19.23
C ALA A 531 15.84 13.63 18.84
N SER A 532 15.50 13.57 17.54
CA SER A 532 14.15 13.83 17.02
C SER A 532 13.12 12.82 17.53
N ASP A 533 13.46 11.52 17.57
CA ASP A 533 12.57 10.47 18.07
C ASP A 533 12.28 10.64 19.57
N TRP A 534 13.32 10.87 20.36
CA TRP A 534 13.17 11.16 21.80
C TRP A 534 12.42 12.46 22.05
N ASN A 535 12.66 13.49 21.25
CA ASN A 535 11.96 14.76 21.36
C ASN A 535 10.47 14.64 21.00
N LYS A 536 10.11 13.81 20.02
CA LYS A 536 8.69 13.52 19.70
C LYS A 536 7.97 12.88 20.87
N LEU A 537 8.59 11.87 21.50
CA LEU A 537 8.04 11.24 22.72
C LEU A 537 7.94 12.26 23.86
N CYS A 538 8.97 13.08 24.06
CA CYS A 538 8.97 14.16 25.05
C CYS A 538 7.82 15.15 24.84
N TRP A 539 7.71 15.73 23.64
CA TRP A 539 6.69 16.72 23.31
C TRP A 539 5.28 16.12 23.43
N GLN A 540 5.02 15.02 22.71
CA GLN A 540 3.68 14.41 22.65
C GLN A 540 3.24 13.90 24.01
N GLY A 541 4.14 13.28 24.79
CA GLY A 541 3.83 12.87 26.15
C GLY A 541 3.52 14.07 27.06
N SER A 542 4.29 15.15 26.95
CA SER A 542 4.10 16.35 27.78
C SER A 542 2.77 17.05 27.52
N VAL A 543 2.44 17.34 26.25
CA VAL A 543 1.15 17.98 25.90
C VAL A 543 -0.06 17.08 26.22
N ASN A 544 0.13 15.77 26.34
CA ASN A 544 -0.88 14.80 26.76
C ASN A 544 -0.83 14.47 28.27
N LYS A 545 -0.25 15.35 29.10
CA LYS A 545 -0.22 15.22 30.57
C LYS A 545 0.53 13.97 31.09
N GLN A 546 1.48 13.46 30.31
CA GLN A 546 2.38 12.35 30.67
C GLN A 546 3.83 12.83 30.88
N ALA A 547 4.03 14.11 31.21
CA ALA A 547 5.35 14.75 31.31
C ALA A 547 6.31 14.00 32.25
N GLU A 548 5.83 13.51 33.39
CA GLU A 548 6.63 12.72 34.34
C GLU A 548 7.17 11.44 33.69
N LYS A 549 6.32 10.72 32.93
CA LYS A 549 6.69 9.48 32.25
C LYS A 549 7.73 9.68 31.14
N VAL A 550 7.64 10.80 30.42
CA VAL A 550 8.49 11.06 29.24
C VAL A 550 9.71 11.93 29.54
N MET A 551 9.91 12.35 30.80
CA MET A 551 11.03 13.21 31.17
C MET A 551 12.40 12.63 30.81
N PHE A 552 12.56 11.30 30.92
CA PHE A 552 13.80 10.63 30.51
C PHE A 552 14.09 10.80 29.00
N ALA A 553 13.04 10.80 28.16
CA ALA A 553 13.16 11.03 26.72
C ALA A 553 13.54 12.48 26.44
N CYS A 554 12.97 13.44 27.18
CA CYS A 554 13.34 14.85 27.11
C CYS A 554 14.83 15.06 27.41
N ASN A 555 15.35 14.41 28.46
CA ASN A 555 16.77 14.47 28.82
C ASN A 555 17.66 13.86 27.74
N LYS A 556 17.34 12.65 27.27
CA LYS A 556 18.07 11.99 26.18
C LYS A 556 18.11 12.84 24.90
N ALA A 557 17.00 13.50 24.56
CA ALA A 557 16.94 14.36 23.38
C ALA A 557 17.93 15.53 23.46
N VAL A 558 18.02 16.19 24.63
CA VAL A 558 18.97 17.29 24.86
C VAL A 558 20.41 16.80 24.85
N GLU A 559 20.68 15.65 25.47
CA GLU A 559 22.02 15.04 25.46
C GLU A 559 22.52 14.74 24.05
N LEU A 560 21.62 14.31 23.15
CA LEU A 560 21.96 13.93 21.78
C LEU A 560 22.07 15.11 20.81
N ALA A 561 21.39 16.23 21.07
CA ALA A 561 21.42 17.42 20.21
C ALA A 561 21.35 18.72 21.05
N PRO A 562 22.40 19.03 21.83
CA PRO A 562 22.43 20.18 22.75
C PRO A 562 22.44 21.54 22.04
N GLU A 563 22.65 21.59 20.73
CA GLU A 563 22.58 22.79 19.90
C GLU A 563 21.18 23.11 19.38
N ASN A 564 20.20 22.21 19.56
CA ASN A 564 18.86 22.37 19.01
C ASN A 564 17.90 22.98 20.04
N GLY A 565 17.63 24.29 19.91
CA GLY A 565 16.73 25.03 20.80
C GLY A 565 15.34 24.38 20.96
N TRP A 566 14.77 23.79 19.91
CA TRP A 566 13.42 23.19 19.95
C TRP A 566 13.30 22.04 20.96
N ILE A 567 14.40 21.33 21.21
CA ILE A 567 14.42 20.24 22.17
C ILE A 567 14.38 20.78 23.60
N TYR A 568 15.09 21.88 23.88
CA TYR A 568 14.99 22.58 25.16
C TYR A 568 13.56 23.10 25.38
N SER A 569 12.92 23.66 24.37
CA SER A 569 11.52 24.09 24.46
C SER A 569 10.58 22.94 24.87
N SER A 570 10.81 21.74 24.34
CA SER A 570 10.02 20.55 24.67
C SER A 570 10.28 20.06 26.10
N ARG A 571 11.55 20.02 26.53
CA ARG A 571 11.92 19.66 27.91
C ARG A 571 11.45 20.71 28.93
N GLY A 572 11.52 21.99 28.59
CA GLY A 572 11.05 23.09 29.44
C GLY A 572 9.55 22.99 29.72
N LEU A 573 8.75 22.63 28.71
CA LEU A 573 7.33 22.31 28.89
C LEU A 573 7.15 21.14 29.88
N ALA A 574 7.89 20.04 29.67
CA ALA A 574 7.80 18.87 30.55
C ALA A 574 8.17 19.22 32.01
N ARG A 575 9.22 20.01 32.21
CA ARG A 575 9.70 20.47 33.53
C ARG A 575 8.67 21.36 34.22
N ALA A 576 8.07 22.29 33.49
CA ALA A 576 7.01 23.13 34.03
C ALA A 576 5.80 22.29 34.47
N LEU A 577 5.38 21.31 33.66
CA LEU A 577 4.26 20.42 34.00
C LEU A 577 4.55 19.48 35.18
N THR A 578 5.83 19.22 35.49
CA THR A 578 6.26 18.40 36.63
C THR A 578 6.65 19.24 37.86
N GLY A 579 6.53 20.57 37.78
CA GLY A 579 6.79 21.50 38.89
C GLY A 579 8.22 22.03 38.99
N ASP A 580 9.11 21.68 38.08
CA ASP A 580 10.46 22.24 37.98
C ASP A 580 10.46 23.55 37.18
N PHE A 581 9.95 24.63 37.80
CA PHE A 581 9.85 25.93 37.13
C PHE A 581 11.21 26.57 36.85
N ASN A 582 12.19 26.38 37.73
CA ASN A 582 13.53 26.92 37.52
C ASN A 582 14.21 26.24 36.33
N GLY A 583 14.18 24.91 36.26
CA GLY A 583 14.73 24.18 35.12
C GLY A 583 13.96 24.41 33.82
N ALA A 584 12.66 24.70 33.90
CA ALA A 584 11.86 25.10 32.74
C ALA A 584 12.26 26.49 32.20
N VAL A 585 12.51 27.45 33.09
CA VAL A 585 13.00 28.79 32.73
C VAL A 585 14.35 28.70 32.02
N GLU A 586 15.30 27.93 32.57
CA GLU A 586 16.62 27.71 31.94
C GLU A 586 16.47 27.14 30.52
N ASP A 587 15.61 26.14 30.34
CA ASP A 587 15.38 25.51 29.03
C ASP A 587 14.72 26.47 28.02
N PHE A 588 13.76 27.28 28.44
CA PHE A 588 13.16 28.28 27.55
C PHE A 588 14.14 29.41 27.20
N GLU A 589 14.99 29.84 28.14
CA GLU A 589 16.06 30.81 27.86
C GLU A 589 17.07 30.24 26.86
N MET A 590 17.40 28.95 26.96
CA MET A 590 18.22 28.24 25.96
C MET A 590 17.55 28.19 24.58
N PHE A 591 16.23 27.96 24.51
CA PHE A 591 15.48 28.03 23.25
C PHE A 591 15.62 29.43 22.60
N VAL A 592 15.42 30.50 23.38
CA VAL A 592 15.52 31.88 22.88
C VAL A 592 16.91 32.21 22.34
N GLN A 593 17.96 31.63 22.93
CA GLN A 593 19.34 31.82 22.46
C GLN A 593 19.66 31.00 21.20
N LEU A 594 19.18 29.76 21.12
CA LEU A 594 19.58 28.79 20.11
C LEU A 594 18.70 28.78 18.85
N GLY A 595 17.51 29.36 18.86
CA GLY A 595 16.63 29.35 17.68
C GLY A 595 15.30 30.07 17.81
N GLY A 596 14.36 29.69 16.94
CA GLY A 596 13.01 30.23 16.84
C GLY A 596 12.91 31.54 16.03
N ASN A 597 11.77 31.77 15.40
CA ASN A 597 11.43 33.09 14.88
C ASN A 597 11.05 34.06 16.02
N GLU A 598 10.90 35.35 15.73
CA GLU A 598 10.63 36.36 16.75
C GLU A 598 9.30 36.14 17.49
N GLU A 599 8.30 35.55 16.83
CA GLU A 599 7.00 35.22 17.43
C GLU A 599 7.13 34.06 18.42
N GLU A 600 7.85 33.00 18.05
CA GLU A 600 8.10 31.84 18.90
C GLU A 600 8.95 32.20 20.11
N LYS A 601 9.92 33.10 19.96
CA LYS A 601 10.71 33.65 21.07
C LYS A 601 9.84 34.48 22.01
N ALA A 602 8.98 35.34 21.47
CA ALA A 602 8.05 36.13 22.27
C ALA A 602 7.12 35.24 23.11
N LEU A 603 6.62 34.15 22.51
CA LEU A 603 5.81 33.15 23.23
C LEU A 603 6.57 32.54 24.42
N ARG A 604 7.81 32.08 24.21
CA ARG A 604 8.63 31.47 25.29
C ARG A 604 9.01 32.49 26.35
N ASN A 605 9.25 33.76 25.98
CA ASN A 605 9.46 34.84 26.94
C ASN A 605 8.22 35.06 27.83
N GLY A 606 7.00 35.00 27.27
CA GLY A 606 5.77 35.04 28.07
C GLY A 606 5.65 33.88 29.08
N TRP A 607 6.06 32.67 28.68
CA TRP A 607 6.12 31.53 29.60
C TRP A 607 7.17 31.72 30.70
N ILE A 608 8.36 32.22 30.35
CA ILE A 608 9.43 32.54 31.30
C ILE A 608 8.95 33.55 32.36
N GLU A 609 8.26 34.61 31.95
CA GLU A 609 7.73 35.62 32.88
C GLU A 609 6.72 35.04 33.88
N SER A 610 5.85 34.15 33.41
CA SER A 610 4.85 33.48 34.25
C SER A 610 5.53 32.51 35.24
N LEU A 611 6.45 31.68 34.74
CA LEU A 611 7.17 30.71 35.57
C LEU A 611 8.07 31.37 36.62
N LYS A 612 8.69 32.53 36.32
CA LYS A 612 9.44 33.33 37.29
C LYS A 612 8.58 33.88 38.43
N LYS A 613 7.26 34.01 38.22
CA LYS A 613 6.28 34.36 39.27
C LYS A 613 5.74 33.14 40.00
N ASN A 614 6.29 31.95 39.73
CA ASN A 614 5.82 30.69 40.27
C ASN A 614 4.39 30.34 39.84
N GLU A 615 3.98 30.82 38.66
CA GLU A 615 2.69 30.54 38.01
C GLU A 615 2.91 29.58 36.84
N ASN A 616 2.15 28.49 36.77
CA ASN A 616 2.21 27.55 35.65
C ASN A 616 1.34 28.07 34.48
N PRO A 617 1.92 28.48 33.34
CA PRO A 617 1.16 29.00 32.21
C PRO A 617 0.44 27.92 31.41
N PHE A 618 0.69 26.62 31.64
CA PHE A 618 0.18 25.53 30.82
C PHE A 618 -1.17 25.00 31.33
N THR A 619 -2.22 25.79 31.13
CA THR A 619 -3.61 25.36 31.38
C THR A 619 -4.08 24.32 30.35
N ASP A 620 -5.20 23.64 30.62
CA ASP A 620 -5.76 22.65 29.68
C ASP A 620 -6.06 23.24 28.30
N GLU A 621 -6.56 24.48 28.24
CA GLU A 621 -6.82 25.21 27.00
C GLU A 621 -5.52 25.50 26.23
N ILE A 622 -4.46 25.89 26.94
CA ILE A 622 -3.14 26.14 26.32
C ILE A 622 -2.52 24.84 25.83
N LEU A 623 -2.62 23.75 26.61
CA LEU A 623 -2.15 22.43 26.18
C LEU A 623 -2.92 21.91 24.97
N GLU A 624 -4.22 22.18 24.86
CA GLU A 624 -5.03 21.83 23.69
C GLU A 624 -4.63 22.63 22.45
N GLY A 625 -4.29 23.92 22.60
CA GLY A 625 -3.73 24.72 21.50
C GLY A 625 -2.30 24.32 21.09
N LEU A 626 -1.57 23.59 21.94
CA LEU A 626 -0.22 23.07 21.65
C LEU A 626 -0.23 21.65 21.08
N ARG A 627 -1.36 20.94 21.11
CA ARG A 627 -1.54 19.63 20.47
C ARG A 627 -1.81 19.78 18.98
#